data_AF-A0A5C1DPF9-F1
#
_entry.id   AF-A0A5C1DPF9-F1
#
_cell.length_a   1.000
_cell.length_b   1.000
_cell.length_c   1.000
_cell.angle_alpha   90.00
_cell.angle_beta   90.00
_cell.angle_gamma   90.00
#
_symmetry.space_group_name_H-M   'P 1'
#
loop_
_entity.id
_entity.type
_entity.pdbx_description
1 polymer ?
#
loop_
_entity_poly.entity_id
_entity_poly.type
_entity_poly.pdbx_seq_one_letter_code
_entity_poly.pdbx_strand_id
1 'polypeptide(L)'
;MLALAMLAASTAAQADSKLLDVPLTVQEHSQWCWAGSSKAVLAAYNKTPSQCAIVNWAFGISYACGNSSFNWNSYANRPNNMFGGDGSLQDILRNWGVPNFTVYDYLSWTHVQQDIQAKRPFVIRYGWTGGGGHFIVGRGYQSGSGGNYLYMMNPWPGEGMTYATYGYVVSASDHDWTHTLRMSVSP
;
A
#
# COMPACT_ATOMS: atom_id res chain seq x y z
N MET A 1 -8.92 55.73 -26.75
CA MET A 1 -8.54 54.89 -25.60
C MET A 1 -8.13 53.53 -26.14
N LEU A 2 -6.85 53.16 -26.06
CA LEU A 2 -6.35 51.85 -26.49
C LEU A 2 -6.71 50.83 -25.40
N ALA A 3 -7.57 49.86 -25.70
CA ALA A 3 -7.84 48.75 -24.81
C ALA A 3 -6.71 47.71 -24.93
N LEU A 4 -5.91 47.57 -23.89
CA LEU A 4 -4.94 46.48 -23.75
C LEU A 4 -5.72 45.18 -23.47
N ALA A 5 -5.74 44.26 -24.43
CA ALA A 5 -6.25 42.91 -24.20
C ALA A 5 -5.21 42.12 -23.37
N MET A 6 -5.53 41.81 -22.12
CA MET A 6 -4.77 40.85 -21.33
C MET A 6 -5.08 39.44 -21.82
N LEU A 7 -4.13 38.82 -22.51
CA LEU A 7 -4.14 37.38 -22.79
C LEU A 7 -3.93 36.63 -21.48
N ALA A 8 -5.01 36.09 -20.91
CA ALA A 8 -4.91 35.12 -19.82
C ALA A 8 -4.34 33.82 -20.39
N ALA A 9 -3.07 33.53 -20.11
CA ALA A 9 -2.49 32.22 -20.38
C ALA A 9 -3.11 31.20 -19.42
N SER A 10 -3.98 30.34 -19.93
CA SER A 10 -4.44 29.16 -19.19
C SER A 10 -3.27 28.20 -19.03
N THR A 11 -2.74 28.07 -17.82
CA THR A 11 -1.81 26.99 -17.50
C THR A 11 -2.61 25.68 -17.55
N ALA A 12 -2.55 24.97 -18.67
CA ALA A 12 -3.04 23.61 -18.73
C ALA A 12 -2.33 22.81 -17.62
N ALA A 13 -3.09 22.13 -16.76
CA ALA A 13 -2.51 21.25 -15.75
C ALA A 13 -1.65 20.20 -16.49
N GLN A 14 -0.34 20.27 -16.29
CA GLN A 14 0.60 19.40 -16.98
C GLN A 14 0.34 17.97 -16.52
N ALA A 15 0.11 17.07 -17.46
CA ALA A 15 -0.06 15.66 -17.13
C ALA A 15 1.28 15.12 -16.59
N ASP A 16 1.21 14.44 -15.45
CA ASP A 16 2.38 13.85 -14.80
C ASP A 16 1.98 12.47 -14.28
N SER A 17 2.86 11.48 -14.41
CA SER A 17 2.60 10.14 -13.92
C SER A 17 3.90 9.42 -13.59
N LYS A 18 3.81 8.53 -12.60
CA LYS A 18 4.91 7.64 -12.26
C LYS A 18 4.37 6.35 -11.70
N LEU A 19 4.97 5.25 -12.13
CA LEU A 19 4.61 3.90 -11.73
C LEU A 19 5.86 3.15 -11.27
N LEU A 20 5.79 2.54 -10.11
CA LEU A 20 6.85 1.69 -9.56
C LEU A 20 6.63 0.24 -9.96
N ASP A 21 7.73 -0.49 -10.10
CA ASP A 21 7.74 -1.94 -10.37
C ASP A 21 7.53 -2.73 -9.07
N VAL A 22 6.36 -2.53 -8.45
CA VAL A 22 5.88 -3.37 -7.35
C VAL A 22 5.22 -4.60 -7.97
N PRO A 23 5.63 -5.83 -7.65
CA PRO A 23 5.05 -7.03 -8.25
C PRO A 23 3.63 -7.30 -7.73
N LEU A 24 2.80 -7.90 -8.57
CA LEU A 24 1.49 -8.40 -8.16
C LEU A 24 1.69 -9.51 -7.13
N THR A 25 1.12 -9.35 -5.94
CA THR A 25 1.19 -10.35 -4.87
C THR A 25 -0.20 -10.60 -4.31
N VAL A 26 -0.77 -11.77 -4.59
CA VAL A 26 -2.05 -12.20 -4.02
C VAL A 26 -1.80 -12.81 -2.63
N GLN A 27 -2.60 -12.45 -1.63
CA GLN A 27 -2.52 -13.08 -0.29
C GLN A 27 -2.86 -14.57 -0.38
N GLU A 28 -2.04 -15.40 0.24
CA GLU A 28 -2.16 -16.87 0.15
C GLU A 28 -3.29 -17.42 1.05
N HIS A 29 -3.68 -16.67 2.08
CA HIS A 29 -4.80 -16.99 2.98
C HIS A 29 -5.68 -15.77 3.30
N SER A 30 -6.86 -16.00 3.89
CA SER A 30 -7.93 -15.01 4.01
C SER A 30 -7.58 -13.83 4.93
N GLN A 31 -6.71 -14.04 5.92
CA GLN A 31 -6.31 -12.99 6.86
C GLN A 31 -4.92 -12.42 6.58
N TRP A 32 -4.35 -12.67 5.38
CA TRP A 32 -2.95 -12.41 5.06
C TRP A 32 -2.72 -11.17 4.19
N CYS A 33 -3.65 -10.22 4.15
CA CYS A 33 -3.46 -8.96 3.42
C CYS A 33 -2.17 -8.22 3.85
N TRP A 34 -1.81 -8.29 5.14
CA TRP A 34 -0.57 -7.74 5.68
C TRP A 34 0.68 -8.48 5.17
N ALA A 35 0.63 -9.80 5.02
CA ALA A 35 1.75 -10.59 4.50
C ALA A 35 1.91 -10.41 2.98
N GLY A 36 0.80 -10.40 2.23
CA GLY A 36 0.80 -10.11 0.80
C GLY A 36 1.32 -8.71 0.47
N SER A 37 0.82 -7.69 1.17
CA SER A 37 1.33 -6.32 1.03
C SER A 37 2.79 -6.17 1.45
N SER A 38 3.21 -6.83 2.54
CA SER A 38 4.63 -6.85 2.94
C SER A 38 5.52 -7.46 1.87
N LYS A 39 5.16 -8.64 1.35
CA LYS A 39 5.91 -9.33 0.29
C LYS A 39 6.04 -8.46 -0.97
N ALA A 40 4.98 -7.76 -1.37
CA ALA A 40 5.03 -6.87 -2.52
C ALA A 40 5.97 -5.69 -2.31
N VAL A 41 5.90 -5.02 -1.15
CA VAL A 41 6.84 -3.92 -0.83
C VAL A 41 8.26 -4.46 -0.76
N LEU A 42 8.51 -5.55 -0.03
CA LEU A 42 9.83 -6.16 0.12
C LEU A 42 10.45 -6.52 -1.23
N ALA A 43 9.66 -7.06 -2.16
CA ALA A 43 10.14 -7.39 -3.49
C ALA A 43 10.59 -6.15 -4.27
N ALA A 44 9.92 -5.00 -4.10
CA ALA A 44 10.37 -3.72 -4.66
C ALA A 44 11.73 -3.25 -4.10
N TYR A 45 12.16 -3.77 -2.94
CA TYR A 45 13.48 -3.55 -2.33
C TYR A 45 14.42 -4.76 -2.49
N ASN A 46 14.17 -5.63 -3.47
CA ASN A 46 14.98 -6.84 -3.74
C ASN A 46 15.05 -7.81 -2.55
N LYS A 47 13.99 -7.87 -1.72
CA LYS A 47 13.82 -8.82 -0.63
C LYS A 47 12.66 -9.76 -0.96
N THR A 48 12.88 -11.06 -0.92
CA THR A 48 11.90 -12.03 -1.45
C THR A 48 11.51 -13.13 -0.45
N PRO A 49 11.13 -12.82 0.81
CA PRO A 49 10.55 -13.84 1.68
C PRO A 49 9.19 -14.31 1.14
N SER A 50 8.84 -15.59 1.38
CA SER A 50 7.48 -16.09 1.16
C SER A 50 6.51 -15.49 2.19
N GLN A 51 5.20 -15.52 1.91
CA GLN A 51 4.22 -15.10 2.91
C GLN A 51 4.26 -16.03 4.13
N CYS A 52 4.52 -17.32 3.92
CA CYS A 52 4.79 -18.28 5.00
C CYS A 52 5.95 -17.84 5.90
N ALA A 53 7.08 -17.40 5.33
CA ALA A 53 8.23 -16.93 6.10
C ALA A 53 7.91 -15.65 6.88
N ILE A 54 7.17 -14.72 6.26
CA ILE A 54 6.68 -13.51 6.92
C ILE A 54 5.79 -13.86 8.11
N VAL A 55 4.85 -14.79 7.93
CA VAL A 55 3.88 -15.16 8.97
C VAL A 55 4.53 -15.94 10.11
N ASN A 56 5.41 -16.89 9.77
CA ASN A 56 6.20 -17.62 10.76
C ASN A 56 7.01 -16.66 11.64
N TRP A 57 7.69 -15.69 11.03
CA TRP A 57 8.44 -14.69 11.77
C TRP A 57 7.55 -13.78 12.62
N ALA A 58 6.50 -13.21 12.02
CA ALA A 58 5.62 -12.24 12.68
C ALA A 58 4.93 -12.82 13.92
N PHE A 59 4.58 -14.11 13.89
CA PHE A 59 3.89 -14.77 14.99
C PHE A 59 4.79 -15.66 15.85
N GLY A 60 6.10 -15.73 15.58
CA GLY A 60 7.01 -16.62 16.31
C GLY A 60 6.67 -18.10 16.19
N ILE A 61 6.14 -18.52 15.03
CA ILE A 61 5.73 -19.89 14.74
C ILE A 61 6.57 -20.46 13.57
N SER A 62 6.52 -21.77 13.34
CA SER A 62 7.29 -22.43 12.27
C SER A 62 6.45 -23.33 11.37
N TYR A 63 5.12 -23.25 11.48
CA TYR A 63 4.18 -24.15 10.82
C TYR A 63 3.23 -23.45 9.84
N ALA A 64 3.33 -22.12 9.65
CA ALA A 64 2.62 -21.46 8.56
C ALA A 64 3.10 -22.10 7.25
N CYS A 65 2.19 -22.79 6.57
CA CYS A 65 2.43 -23.64 5.39
C CYS A 65 3.12 -25.00 5.64
N GLY A 66 3.20 -25.48 6.89
CA GLY A 66 3.90 -26.71 7.27
C GLY A 66 3.10 -28.03 7.20
N ASN A 67 1.89 -28.05 6.63
CA ASN A 67 1.06 -29.27 6.49
C ASN A 67 0.27 -29.23 5.17
N SER A 68 0.05 -30.40 4.55
CA SER A 68 -0.77 -30.61 3.34
C SER A 68 -2.24 -30.19 3.49
N SER A 69 -2.68 -29.75 4.67
CA SER A 69 -3.97 -29.09 4.87
C SER A 69 -3.82 -27.91 5.83
N PHE A 70 -3.74 -26.70 5.30
CA PHE A 70 -3.73 -25.48 6.10
C PHE A 70 -5.11 -25.31 6.77
N ASN A 71 -5.15 -25.30 8.10
CA ASN A 71 -6.37 -25.03 8.84
C ASN A 71 -6.73 -23.54 8.70
N TRP A 72 -7.87 -23.23 8.06
CA TRP A 72 -8.35 -21.86 7.89
C TRP A 72 -8.61 -21.12 9.21
N ASN A 73 -8.84 -21.84 10.31
CA ASN A 73 -9.01 -21.29 11.65
C ASN A 73 -7.72 -21.31 12.48
N SER A 74 -6.58 -21.60 11.85
CA SER A 74 -5.26 -21.63 12.49
C SER A 74 -4.90 -20.28 13.09
N TYR A 75 -4.10 -20.29 14.16
CA TYR A 75 -3.44 -19.09 14.67
C TYR A 75 -2.60 -18.40 13.59
N ALA A 76 -2.03 -19.16 12.65
CA ALA A 76 -1.32 -18.63 11.49
C ALA A 76 -2.22 -17.80 10.54
N ASN A 77 -3.55 -17.97 10.55
CA ASN A 77 -4.49 -17.25 9.68
C ASN A 77 -5.31 -16.23 10.47
N ARG A 78 -4.65 -15.19 10.99
CA ARG A 78 -5.30 -14.14 11.77
C ARG A 78 -4.92 -12.74 11.25
N PRO A 79 -5.76 -11.72 11.50
CA PRO A 79 -5.39 -10.34 11.26
C PRO A 79 -4.10 -9.97 12.00
N ASN A 80 -3.39 -8.98 11.49
CA ASN A 80 -2.22 -8.42 12.15
C ASN A 80 -2.28 -6.88 12.11
N ASN A 81 -1.52 -6.24 12.99
CA ASN A 81 -1.47 -4.80 13.13
C ASN A 81 -0.55 -4.17 12.07
N MET A 82 -0.83 -2.91 11.71
CA MET A 82 0.08 -2.13 10.86
C MET A 82 1.35 -1.72 11.61
N PHE A 83 1.22 -1.38 12.90
CA PHE A 83 2.28 -0.91 13.79
C PHE A 83 1.91 -1.19 15.25
N GLY A 84 2.87 -0.99 16.17
CA GLY A 84 2.61 -0.92 17.62
C GLY A 84 2.40 -2.26 18.33
N GLY A 85 2.52 -3.38 17.63
CA GLY A 85 2.52 -4.72 18.23
C GLY A 85 3.59 -5.59 17.60
N ASP A 86 4.14 -6.52 18.36
CA ASP A 86 5.22 -7.40 17.90
C ASP A 86 4.81 -8.13 16.61
N GLY A 87 5.71 -8.13 15.63
CA GLY A 87 5.47 -8.75 14.34
C GLY A 87 4.49 -7.99 13.45
N SER A 88 4.17 -6.72 13.77
CA SER A 88 3.35 -5.87 12.91
C SER A 88 3.93 -5.70 11.50
N LEU A 89 3.12 -5.21 10.56
CA LEU A 89 3.57 -4.89 9.19
C LEU A 89 4.83 -3.99 9.19
N GLN A 90 4.86 -2.99 10.06
CA GLN A 90 6.02 -2.14 10.31
C GLN A 90 7.28 -2.94 10.67
N ASP A 91 7.16 -3.86 11.62
CA ASP A 91 8.29 -4.67 12.11
C ASP A 91 8.75 -5.69 11.08
N ILE A 92 7.81 -6.28 10.31
CA ILE A 92 8.12 -7.16 9.19
C ILE A 92 9.01 -6.43 8.19
N LEU A 93 8.59 -5.25 7.71
CA LEU A 93 9.40 -4.52 6.73
C LEU A 93 10.78 -4.15 7.28
N ARG A 94 10.86 -3.73 8.55
CA ARG A 94 12.15 -3.44 9.22
C ARG A 94 13.05 -4.67 9.32
N ASN A 95 12.48 -5.82 9.68
CA ASN A 95 13.22 -7.08 9.82
C ASN A 95 13.91 -7.50 8.52
N TRP A 96 13.28 -7.27 7.37
CA TRP A 96 13.89 -7.52 6.06
C TRP A 96 14.68 -6.32 5.50
N GLY A 97 14.97 -5.32 6.33
CA GLY A 97 15.88 -4.22 5.99
C GLY A 97 15.22 -3.06 5.23
N VAL A 98 13.90 -2.91 5.32
CA VAL A 98 13.15 -1.78 4.73
C VAL A 98 12.65 -0.87 5.87
N PRO A 99 13.45 0.12 6.29
CA PRO A 99 13.05 1.06 7.34
C PRO A 99 11.86 1.90 6.91
N ASN A 100 10.93 2.09 7.83
CA ASN A 100 9.65 2.72 7.60
C ASN A 100 9.12 3.39 8.87
N PHE A 101 8.13 4.27 8.71
CA PHE A 101 7.42 4.94 9.79
C PHE A 101 5.92 5.05 9.49
N THR A 102 5.14 5.13 10.56
CA THR A 102 3.67 5.25 10.49
C THR A 102 3.26 6.71 10.38
N VAL A 103 2.29 6.98 9.51
CA VAL A 103 1.51 8.21 9.49
C VAL A 103 0.08 7.86 9.92
N TYR A 104 -0.44 8.59 10.91
CA TYR A 104 -1.78 8.40 11.47
C TYR A 104 -2.84 9.12 10.63
N ASP A 105 -2.72 9.02 9.30
CA ASP A 105 -3.59 9.65 8.33
C ASP A 105 -3.35 9.05 6.93
N TYR A 106 -4.21 9.42 5.97
CA TYR A 106 -3.91 9.27 4.55
C TYR A 106 -2.76 10.19 4.11
N LEU A 107 -2.10 9.88 3.00
CA LEU A 107 -1.12 10.80 2.42
C LEU A 107 -1.83 11.86 1.59
N SER A 108 -1.52 13.13 1.83
CA SER A 108 -1.88 14.20 0.90
C SER A 108 -1.33 13.90 -0.51
N TRP A 109 -1.98 14.46 -1.53
CA TRP A 109 -1.56 14.27 -2.92
C TRP A 109 -0.08 14.60 -3.16
N THR A 110 0.40 15.70 -2.59
CA THR A 110 1.82 16.09 -2.65
C THR A 110 2.74 15.02 -2.04
N HIS A 111 2.36 14.41 -0.91
CA HIS A 111 3.16 13.35 -0.30
C HIS A 111 3.12 12.04 -1.11
N VAL A 112 1.99 11.70 -1.73
CA VAL A 112 1.91 10.59 -2.70
C VAL A 112 2.93 10.81 -3.81
N GLN A 113 2.93 11.99 -4.43
CA GLN A 113 3.86 12.31 -5.52
C GLN A 113 5.31 12.24 -5.04
N GLN A 114 5.64 12.84 -3.90
CA GLN A 114 7.00 12.82 -3.35
C GLN A 114 7.51 11.39 -3.09
N ASP A 115 6.70 10.53 -2.49
CA ASP A 115 7.11 9.15 -2.19
C ASP A 115 7.32 8.34 -3.47
N ILE A 116 6.38 8.38 -4.40
CA ILE A 116 6.50 7.67 -5.68
C ILE A 116 7.65 8.25 -6.52
N GLN A 117 7.85 9.57 -6.53
CA GLN A 117 9.00 10.20 -7.20
C GLN A 117 10.33 9.74 -6.60
N ALA A 118 10.39 9.56 -5.28
CA ALA A 118 11.53 8.96 -4.58
C ALA A 118 11.64 7.43 -4.75
N LYS A 119 10.83 6.79 -5.61
CA LYS A 119 10.78 5.33 -5.81
C LYS A 119 10.34 4.55 -4.57
N ARG A 120 9.59 5.18 -3.67
CA ARG A 120 9.14 4.59 -2.40
C ARG A 120 7.67 4.19 -2.52
N PRO A 121 7.33 2.90 -2.65
CA PRO A 121 5.95 2.47 -2.45
C PRO A 121 5.57 2.69 -0.98
N PHE A 122 4.28 2.75 -0.68
CA PHE A 122 3.78 2.90 0.69
C PHE A 122 2.59 1.97 0.93
N VAL A 123 2.36 1.57 2.17
CA VAL A 123 1.22 0.73 2.54
C VAL A 123 0.08 1.60 3.03
N ILE A 124 -1.10 1.40 2.46
CA ILE A 124 -2.36 2.05 2.81
C ILE A 124 -3.11 1.13 3.77
N ARG A 125 -3.64 1.67 4.87
CA ARG A 125 -4.61 0.99 5.72
C ARG A 125 -6.01 1.52 5.45
N TYR A 126 -6.83 0.70 4.81
CA TYR A 126 -8.26 0.88 4.84
C TYR A 126 -8.83 0.43 6.17
N GLY A 127 -9.57 1.32 6.82
CA GLY A 127 -10.51 0.96 7.89
C GLY A 127 -11.88 0.79 7.28
N TRP A 128 -12.45 -0.41 7.37
CA TRP A 128 -13.79 -0.68 6.85
C TRP A 128 -14.85 -0.06 7.76
N THR A 129 -15.92 0.49 7.18
CA THR A 129 -17.05 1.04 7.94
C THR A 129 -17.76 -0.04 8.77
N GLY A 130 -17.75 -1.28 8.29
CA GLY A 130 -18.24 -2.47 9.02
C GLY A 130 -17.28 -3.05 10.07
N GLY A 131 -16.12 -2.42 10.28
CA GLY A 131 -15.08 -2.89 11.20
C GLY A 131 -14.02 -3.78 10.54
N GLY A 132 -12.85 -3.87 11.18
CA GLY A 132 -11.67 -4.51 10.62
C GLY A 132 -10.84 -3.57 9.75
N GLY A 133 -10.09 -4.13 8.81
CA GLY A 133 -9.31 -3.32 7.87
C GLY A 133 -8.62 -4.15 6.80
N HIS A 134 -7.94 -3.45 5.91
CA HIS A 134 -7.24 -4.05 4.78
C HIS A 134 -5.98 -3.26 4.45
N PHE A 135 -4.95 -3.99 4.02
CA PHE A 135 -3.68 -3.40 3.63
C PHE A 135 -3.48 -3.59 2.14
N ILE A 136 -3.25 -2.47 1.45
CA ILE A 136 -2.91 -2.43 0.03
C ILE A 136 -1.66 -1.57 -0.16
N VAL A 137 -1.01 -1.67 -1.32
CA VAL A 137 0.23 -0.95 -1.61
C VAL A 137 0.00 0.13 -2.65
N GLY A 138 0.24 1.39 -2.29
CA GLY A 138 0.34 2.50 -3.24
C GLY A 138 1.66 2.40 -4.02
N ARG A 139 1.57 2.36 -5.35
CA ARG A 139 2.72 2.10 -6.24
C ARG A 139 2.86 3.09 -7.39
N GLY A 140 1.97 4.06 -7.51
CA GLY A 140 2.06 5.03 -8.58
C GLY A 140 0.96 6.06 -8.54
N TYR A 141 1.09 7.07 -9.39
CA TYR A 141 0.09 8.12 -9.55
C TYR A 141 0.00 8.58 -11.00
N GLN A 142 -1.12 9.20 -11.33
CA GLN A 142 -1.29 10.02 -12.54
C GLN A 142 -2.10 11.27 -12.18
N SER A 143 -1.64 12.44 -12.62
CA SER A 143 -2.35 13.72 -12.59
C SER A 143 -2.51 14.26 -14.00
N GLY A 144 -3.60 14.99 -14.24
CA GLY A 144 -3.85 15.70 -15.50
C GLY A 144 -5.24 16.35 -15.48
N SER A 145 -5.70 16.83 -16.63
CA SER A 145 -7.02 17.45 -16.78
C SER A 145 -8.20 16.54 -16.36
N GLY A 146 -8.02 15.22 -16.41
CA GLY A 146 -8.99 14.22 -15.98
C GLY A 146 -9.00 13.90 -14.48
N GLY A 147 -8.19 14.58 -13.67
CA GLY A 147 -8.09 14.40 -12.22
C GLY A 147 -6.89 13.58 -11.76
N ASN A 148 -6.83 13.35 -10.45
CA ASN A 148 -5.76 12.62 -9.77
C ASN A 148 -6.16 11.16 -9.54
N TYR A 149 -5.32 10.24 -9.98
CA TYR A 149 -5.49 8.79 -9.81
C TYR A 149 -4.32 8.20 -9.06
N LEU A 150 -4.62 7.28 -8.14
CA LEU A 150 -3.61 6.48 -7.45
C LEU A 150 -3.62 5.06 -8.00
N TYR A 151 -2.44 4.53 -8.31
CA TYR A 151 -2.22 3.16 -8.72
C TYR A 151 -1.82 2.33 -7.51
N MET A 152 -2.45 1.18 -7.35
CA MET A 152 -2.31 0.32 -6.18
C MET A 152 -2.06 -1.14 -6.60
N MET A 153 -1.54 -1.92 -5.65
CA MET A 153 -1.57 -3.37 -5.66
C MET A 153 -2.42 -3.80 -4.46
N ASN A 154 -3.51 -4.48 -4.74
CA ASN A 154 -4.41 -5.04 -3.74
C ASN A 154 -4.17 -6.56 -3.66
N PRO A 155 -3.75 -7.09 -2.50
CA PRO A 155 -3.42 -8.50 -2.39
C PRO A 155 -4.66 -9.40 -2.34
N TRP A 156 -5.88 -8.85 -2.22
CA TRP A 156 -7.08 -9.68 -2.17
C TRP A 156 -7.28 -10.47 -3.48
N PRO A 157 -7.64 -11.76 -3.42
CA PRO A 157 -7.86 -12.57 -4.62
C PRO A 157 -8.92 -11.95 -5.53
N GLY A 158 -8.56 -11.70 -6.80
CA GLY A 158 -9.44 -11.10 -7.81
C GLY A 158 -9.27 -9.59 -8.00
N GLU A 159 -8.59 -8.88 -7.10
CA GLU A 159 -8.38 -7.42 -7.17
C GLU A 159 -7.08 -7.05 -7.91
N GLY A 160 -5.93 -7.48 -7.37
CA GLY A 160 -4.62 -7.36 -8.00
C GLY A 160 -4.16 -5.92 -8.29
N MET A 161 -3.66 -5.68 -9.51
CA MET A 161 -3.19 -4.35 -9.92
C MET A 161 -4.38 -3.48 -10.30
N THR A 162 -4.64 -2.45 -9.50
CA THR A 162 -5.82 -1.59 -9.63
C THR A 162 -5.44 -0.11 -9.58
N TYR A 163 -6.38 0.76 -9.91
CA TYR A 163 -6.27 2.20 -9.78
C TYR A 163 -7.64 2.81 -9.55
N ALA A 164 -7.68 3.93 -8.84
CA ALA A 164 -8.92 4.67 -8.59
C ALA A 164 -8.62 6.17 -8.47
N THR A 165 -9.67 6.99 -8.48
CA THR A 165 -9.51 8.42 -8.19
C THR A 165 -8.95 8.59 -6.78
N TYR A 166 -8.06 9.56 -6.58
CA TYR A 166 -7.44 9.80 -5.28
C TYR A 166 -8.50 10.03 -4.18
N GLY A 167 -9.59 10.74 -4.49
CA GLY A 167 -10.71 10.93 -3.56
C GLY A 167 -11.36 9.62 -3.13
N TYR A 168 -11.60 8.68 -4.07
CA TYR A 168 -12.17 7.37 -3.75
C TYR A 168 -11.24 6.54 -2.86
N VAL A 169 -9.92 6.59 -3.10
CA VAL A 169 -8.94 5.90 -2.25
C VAL A 169 -8.91 6.49 -0.84
N VAL A 170 -9.05 7.81 -0.71
CA VAL A 170 -9.07 8.48 0.61
C VAL A 170 -10.31 8.07 1.40
N SER A 171 -11.48 8.07 0.77
CA SER A 171 -12.74 7.69 1.42
C SER A 171 -13.80 7.28 0.40
N ALA A 172 -14.54 6.23 0.74
CA ALA A 172 -15.74 5.78 0.03
C ALA A 172 -16.77 5.23 1.04
N SER A 173 -17.92 4.75 0.55
CA SER A 173 -19.01 4.28 1.41
C SER A 173 -18.64 3.10 2.32
N ASP A 174 -17.64 2.31 1.94
CA ASP A 174 -17.21 1.09 2.62
C ASP A 174 -15.89 1.26 3.39
N HIS A 175 -15.08 2.30 3.12
CA HIS A 175 -13.76 2.46 3.72
C HIS A 175 -13.29 3.91 3.87
N ASP A 176 -12.36 4.09 4.80
CA ASP A 176 -11.49 5.26 4.89
C ASP A 176 -10.02 4.84 4.86
N TRP A 177 -9.17 5.62 4.18
CA TRP A 177 -7.72 5.53 4.33
C TRP A 177 -7.31 6.17 5.66
N THR A 178 -7.19 5.31 6.67
CA THR A 178 -6.97 5.75 8.05
C THR A 178 -5.50 5.96 8.44
N HIS A 179 -4.59 5.17 7.87
CA HIS A 179 -3.17 5.20 8.22
C HIS A 179 -2.30 4.85 7.02
N THR A 180 -1.05 5.30 7.05
CA THR A 180 -0.05 4.97 6.03
C THR A 180 1.23 4.45 6.66
N LEU A 181 1.84 3.44 6.06
CA LEU A 181 3.23 3.07 6.32
C LEU A 181 4.12 3.58 5.19
N ARG A 182 4.95 4.58 5.48
CA ARG A 182 5.87 5.20 4.50
C ARG A 182 7.26 4.61 4.63
N MET A 183 7.88 4.29 3.50
CA MET A 183 9.27 3.83 3.47
C MET A 183 10.21 5.02 3.65
N SER A 184 11.30 4.83 4.41
CA SER A 184 12.28 5.88 4.70
C SER A 184 13.43 5.92 3.71
N VAL A 185 13.60 4.86 2.92
CA VAL A 185 14.68 4.69 1.94
C VAL A 185 14.10 4.42 0.56
N SER A 186 14.88 4.67 -0.49
CA SER A 186 14.59 4.23 -1.84
C SER A 186 15.22 2.86 -2.11
N PRO A 187 14.65 2.01 -2.98
CA PRO A 187 15.26 0.76 -3.42
C PRO A 187 16.62 0.93 -4.10
#